data_AF-A0A5Q6S3P6-F1
#
_entry.id   AF-A0A5Q6S3P6-F1
#
_cell.length_a   1.000
_cell.length_b   1.000
_cell.length_c   1.000
_cell.angle_alpha   90.00
_cell.angle_beta   90.00
_cell.angle_gamma   90.00
#
_symmetry.space_group_name_H-M   'P 1'
#
loop_
_entity.id
_entity.type
_entity.pdbx_description
1 polymer ?
#
loop_
_entity_poly.entity_id
_entity_poly.type
_entity_poly.pdbx_seq_one_letter_code
_entity_poly.pdbx_strand_id
1 'polypeptide(L)'
;MDNTPEMVAEIDRLDEAVRAAPAGDTTAQIALWQQVTRLEHWFFIARGSAEQPRPYSVASAQGPMICLYSSAARATDAARALGVADPDGAPVPLFGVPMPAAIDYVASYGQAGVVGVTLDHPRIGHYIPLANLGVLKGWVEGSAQ
;
A
#
# COMPACT_ATOMS: atom_id res chain seq x y z
N MET A 1 8.27 -11.19 -8.88
CA MET A 1 7.44 -12.23 -8.22
C MET A 1 6.37 -11.51 -7.43
N ASP A 2 5.18 -12.09 -7.33
CA ASP A 2 4.10 -11.56 -6.48
C ASP A 2 4.29 -12.05 -5.04
N ASN A 3 3.63 -11.41 -4.06
CA ASN A 3 3.57 -11.93 -2.70
C ASN A 3 2.76 -13.23 -2.67
N THR A 4 3.04 -14.08 -1.68
CA THR A 4 2.33 -15.35 -1.54
C THR A 4 0.84 -15.14 -1.22
N PRO A 5 -0.06 -16.02 -1.70
CA PRO A 5 -1.48 -15.96 -1.35
C PRO A 5 -1.74 -15.96 0.15
N GLU A 6 -0.90 -16.66 0.93
CA GLU A 6 -0.99 -16.74 2.38
C GLU A 6 -0.71 -15.38 3.05
N MET A 7 0.32 -14.67 2.59
CA MET A 7 0.62 -13.31 3.09
C MET A 7 -0.54 -12.35 2.81
N VAL A 8 -1.15 -12.46 1.64
CA VAL A 8 -2.27 -11.63 1.19
C VAL A 8 -3.56 -11.98 1.94
N ALA A 9 -3.82 -13.26 2.21
CA ALA A 9 -4.96 -13.70 3.01
C ALA A 9 -4.85 -13.24 4.47
N GLU A 10 -3.64 -13.19 5.01
CA GLU A 10 -3.41 -12.66 6.36
C GLU A 10 -3.73 -11.16 6.47
N ILE A 11 -3.46 -10.38 5.40
CA ILE A 11 -3.90 -8.97 5.32
C ILE A 11 -5.42 -8.86 5.40
N ASP A 12 -6.17 -9.72 4.71
CA ASP A 12 -7.64 -9.72 4.77
C ASP A 12 -8.14 -10.09 6.17
N ARG A 13 -7.56 -11.12 6.79
CA ARG A 13 -7.91 -11.52 8.16
C ARG A 13 -7.66 -10.38 9.16
N LEU A 14 -6.58 -9.62 8.97
CA LEU A 14 -6.24 -8.47 9.82
C LEU A 14 -7.14 -7.26 9.55
N ASP A 15 -7.54 -6.99 8.30
CA ASP A 15 -8.55 -5.98 7.96
C ASP A 15 -9.90 -6.28 8.66
N GLU A 16 -10.37 -7.53 8.60
CA GLU A 16 -11.58 -7.95 9.33
C GLU A 16 -11.45 -7.71 10.84
N ALA A 17 -10.29 -8.04 11.42
CA ALA A 17 -10.02 -7.79 12.83
C ALA A 17 -10.02 -6.28 13.18
N VAL A 18 -9.49 -5.43 12.30
CA VAL A 18 -9.55 -3.96 12.49
C VAL A 18 -10.99 -3.48 12.46
N ARG A 19 -11.81 -3.97 11.52
CA ARG A 19 -13.23 -3.58 11.42
C ARG A 19 -14.05 -4.03 12.62
N ALA A 20 -13.70 -5.16 13.23
CA ALA A 20 -14.36 -5.71 14.41
C ALA A 20 -13.86 -5.11 15.74
N ALA A 21 -12.74 -4.38 15.72
CA ALA A 21 -12.12 -3.86 16.93
C ALA A 21 -12.98 -2.77 17.61
N PRO A 22 -13.05 -2.75 18.96
CA PRO A 22 -13.68 -1.65 19.68
C PRO A 22 -13.03 -0.29 19.38
N ALA A 23 -13.81 0.78 19.47
CA ALA A 23 -13.28 2.13 19.30
C ALA A 23 -12.13 2.41 20.28
N GLY A 24 -10.99 2.85 19.75
CA GLY A 24 -9.78 3.12 20.53
C GLY A 24 -8.83 1.94 20.68
N ASP A 25 -9.22 0.72 20.29
CA ASP A 25 -8.30 -0.41 20.19
C ASP A 25 -7.55 -0.38 18.85
N THR A 26 -6.25 -0.14 18.91
CA THR A 26 -5.37 -0.07 17.73
C THR A 26 -4.55 -1.34 17.53
N THR A 27 -4.76 -2.39 18.34
CA THR A 27 -3.96 -3.62 18.31
C THR A 27 -4.04 -4.29 16.94
N ALA A 28 -5.24 -4.44 16.40
CA ALA A 28 -5.44 -5.03 15.08
C ALA A 28 -4.84 -4.16 13.97
N GLN A 29 -4.87 -2.83 14.12
CA GLN A 29 -4.31 -1.90 13.12
C GLN A 29 -2.78 -1.96 13.11
N ILE A 30 -2.16 -2.08 14.28
CA ILE A 30 -0.71 -2.29 14.41
C ILE A 30 -0.34 -3.63 13.75
N ALA A 31 -1.06 -4.71 14.06
CA ALA A 31 -0.81 -6.03 13.48
C ALA A 31 -0.97 -6.03 11.94
N LEU A 32 -1.98 -5.34 11.41
CA LEU A 32 -2.17 -5.15 9.97
C LEU A 32 -0.92 -4.52 9.34
N TRP A 33 -0.46 -3.38 9.88
CA TRP A 33 0.70 -2.69 9.30
C TRP A 33 2.01 -3.46 9.51
N GLN A 34 2.16 -4.21 10.59
CA GLN A 34 3.29 -5.14 10.75
C GLN A 34 3.28 -6.22 9.65
N GLN A 35 2.11 -6.76 9.30
CA GLN A 35 2.01 -7.71 8.21
C GLN A 35 2.30 -7.06 6.85
N VAL A 36 1.86 -5.81 6.63
CA VAL A 36 2.20 -5.04 5.42
C VAL A 36 3.72 -4.87 5.28
N THR A 37 4.44 -4.69 6.38
CA THR A 37 5.93 -4.61 6.36
C THR A 37 6.62 -5.96 6.15
N ARG A 38 5.90 -7.08 6.27
CA ARG A 38 6.42 -8.44 6.05
C ARG A 38 6.19 -8.98 4.64
N LEU A 39 5.44 -8.24 3.82
CA LEU A 39 5.34 -8.51 2.39
C LEU A 39 6.72 -8.45 1.75
N GLU A 40 6.96 -9.25 0.71
CA GLU A 40 8.22 -9.20 -0.05
C GLU A 40 8.28 -7.94 -0.91
N HIS A 41 7.13 -7.56 -1.48
CA HIS A 41 7.00 -6.40 -2.37
C HIS A 41 5.75 -5.59 -2.06
N TRP A 42 5.86 -4.29 -2.30
CA TRP A 42 4.74 -3.36 -2.36
C TRP A 42 4.45 -3.04 -3.82
N PHE A 43 3.20 -3.20 -4.24
CA PHE A 43 2.79 -2.97 -5.63
C PHE A 43 2.13 -1.60 -5.81
N PHE A 44 2.35 -0.98 -6.96
CA PHE A 44 1.81 0.33 -7.30
C PHE A 44 1.28 0.32 -8.74
N ILE A 45 0.16 1.01 -8.94
CA ILE A 45 -0.33 1.32 -10.28
C ILE A 45 0.54 2.45 -10.84
N ALA A 46 1.18 2.21 -11.99
CA ALA A 46 2.02 3.19 -12.64
C ALA A 46 1.19 4.26 -13.34
N ARG A 47 1.61 5.52 -13.17
CA ARG A 47 1.11 6.69 -13.90
C ARG A 47 2.29 7.45 -14.51
N GLY A 48 2.03 8.16 -15.60
CA GLY A 48 3.07 8.89 -16.33
C GLY A 48 3.73 8.03 -17.41
N SER A 49 4.93 8.42 -17.82
CA SER A 49 5.66 7.73 -18.89
C SER A 49 6.30 6.43 -18.39
N ALA A 50 6.55 5.50 -19.30
CA ALA A 50 7.23 4.24 -19.00
C ALA A 50 8.66 4.43 -18.45
N GLU A 51 9.32 5.54 -18.78
CA GLU A 51 10.69 5.85 -18.33
C GLU A 51 10.74 6.40 -16.90
N GLN A 52 9.64 7.01 -16.42
CA GLN A 52 9.55 7.58 -15.07
C GLN A 52 8.16 7.31 -14.47
N PRO A 53 7.83 6.03 -14.19
CA PRO A 53 6.55 5.70 -13.61
C PRO A 53 6.43 6.30 -12.20
N ARG A 54 5.29 6.94 -11.94
CA ARG A 54 4.93 7.44 -10.62
C ARG A 54 3.80 6.58 -10.06
N PRO A 55 3.74 6.36 -8.74
CA PRO A 55 2.65 5.61 -8.15
C PRO A 55 1.36 6.42 -8.26
N TYR A 56 0.25 5.74 -8.55
CA TYR A 56 -1.07 6.34 -8.48
C TYR A 56 -1.37 6.83 -7.05
N SER A 57 -1.96 8.02 -6.96
CA SER A 57 -2.41 8.61 -5.70
C SER A 57 -3.88 8.99 -5.78
N VAL A 58 -4.60 8.78 -4.68
CA VAL A 58 -5.97 9.25 -4.51
C VAL A 58 -5.99 10.56 -3.72
N ALA A 59 -6.96 11.43 -4.01
CA ALA A 59 -7.21 12.61 -3.19
C ALA A 59 -7.92 12.19 -1.88
N SER A 60 -7.49 12.75 -0.76
CA SER A 60 -8.18 12.61 0.53
C SER A 60 -8.38 13.99 1.17
N ALA A 61 -9.22 14.06 2.21
CA ALA A 61 -9.41 15.30 2.98
C ALA A 61 -8.11 15.83 3.62
N GLN A 62 -7.15 14.94 3.90
CA GLN A 62 -5.85 15.30 4.49
C GLN A 62 -4.80 15.66 3.43
N GLY A 63 -5.06 15.38 2.16
CA GLY A 63 -4.11 15.55 1.05
C GLY A 63 -3.96 14.29 0.19
N PRO A 64 -3.11 14.32 -0.85
CA PRO A 64 -2.86 13.16 -1.73
C PRO A 64 -2.26 11.98 -0.97
N MET A 65 -2.79 10.78 -1.20
CA MET A 65 -2.29 9.53 -0.62
C MET A 65 -1.91 8.55 -1.72
N ILE A 66 -0.72 7.95 -1.63
CA ILE A 66 -0.29 6.91 -2.57
C ILE A 66 -1.07 5.62 -2.30
N CYS A 67 -1.55 4.98 -3.37
CA CYS A 67 -2.17 3.66 -3.28
C CYS A 67 -1.10 2.56 -3.33
N LEU A 68 -0.92 1.90 -2.19
CA LEU A 68 -0.10 0.71 -2.00
C LEU A 68 -0.98 -0.53 -2.18
N TYR A 69 -0.48 -1.55 -2.88
CA TYR A 69 -1.16 -2.83 -3.05
C TYR A 69 -0.35 -4.01 -2.52
N SER A 70 -1.03 -4.95 -1.87
CA SER A 70 -0.42 -6.16 -1.31
C SER A 70 -0.18 -7.26 -2.34
N SER A 71 -0.76 -7.15 -3.54
CA SER A 71 -0.43 -8.02 -4.68
C SER A 71 -0.65 -7.33 -6.02
N ALA A 72 -0.03 -7.86 -7.08
CA ALA A 72 -0.25 -7.36 -8.43
C ALA A 72 -1.70 -7.59 -8.90
N ALA A 73 -2.33 -8.69 -8.46
CA ALA A 73 -3.74 -8.96 -8.72
C ALA A 73 -4.64 -7.87 -8.11
N ARG A 74 -4.42 -7.51 -6.84
CA ARG A 74 -5.21 -6.44 -6.19
C ARG A 74 -5.00 -5.08 -6.83
N ALA A 75 -3.76 -4.76 -7.24
CA ALA A 75 -3.49 -3.53 -7.97
C ALA A 75 -4.23 -3.48 -9.32
N THR A 76 -4.29 -4.60 -10.04
CA THR A 76 -5.03 -4.71 -11.31
C THR A 76 -6.54 -4.53 -11.12
N ASP A 77 -7.11 -5.19 -10.12
CA ASP A 77 -8.54 -5.08 -9.79
C ASP A 77 -8.91 -3.65 -9.36
N ALA A 78 -8.07 -3.06 -8.50
CA ALA A 78 -8.24 -1.68 -8.08
C ALA A 78 -8.14 -0.70 -9.24
N ALA A 79 -7.20 -0.92 -10.18
CA ALA A 79 -7.07 -0.06 -11.34
C ALA A 79 -8.34 -0.02 -12.20
N ARG A 80 -9.00 -1.18 -12.35
CA ARG A 80 -10.29 -1.28 -13.03
C ARG A 80 -11.40 -0.58 -12.24
N ALA A 81 -11.48 -0.85 -10.94
CA ALA A 81 -12.50 -0.26 -10.06
C ALA A 81 -12.40 1.27 -9.98
N LEU A 82 -11.19 1.81 -10.04
CA LEU A 82 -10.91 3.25 -9.98
C LEU A 82 -11.01 3.94 -11.35
N GLY A 83 -11.28 3.20 -12.43
CA GLY A 83 -11.35 3.76 -13.79
C GLY A 83 -10.00 4.26 -14.32
N VAL A 84 -8.88 3.74 -13.77
CA VAL A 84 -7.53 4.11 -14.20
C VAL A 84 -6.92 3.12 -15.18
N ALA A 85 -7.56 1.96 -15.38
CA ALA A 85 -7.26 1.01 -16.43
C ALA A 85 -7.69 1.54 -17.81
N ASP A 86 -7.00 1.08 -18.85
CA ASP A 86 -7.30 1.45 -20.23
C ASP A 86 -8.68 0.87 -20.65
N PRO A 87 -9.57 1.68 -21.26
CA PRO A 87 -10.88 1.21 -21.72
C PRO A 87 -10.81 0.14 -22.82
N ASP A 88 -9.72 0.09 -23.58
CA ASP A 88 -9.51 -0.87 -24.67
C ASP A 88 -8.96 -2.22 -24.16
N GLY A 89 -8.84 -2.39 -22.84
CA GLY A 89 -8.44 -3.64 -22.20
C GLY A 89 -6.93 -3.89 -22.19
N ALA A 90 -6.13 -2.85 -22.46
CA ALA A 90 -4.68 -2.94 -22.33
C ALA A 90 -4.26 -3.32 -20.89
N PRO A 91 -3.13 -4.04 -20.72
CA PRO A 91 -2.64 -4.38 -19.38
C PRO A 91 -2.44 -3.13 -18.52
N VAL A 92 -2.86 -3.22 -17.26
CA VAL A 92 -2.62 -2.15 -16.27
C VAL A 92 -1.11 -2.09 -16.02
N PRO A 93 -0.45 -0.94 -16.22
CA PRO A 93 0.97 -0.83 -15.94
C PRO A 93 1.17 -0.82 -14.42
N LEU A 94 1.91 -1.82 -13.92
CA LEU A 94 2.23 -1.98 -12.50
C LEU A 94 3.74 -2.03 -12.30
N PHE A 95 4.19 -1.63 -11.11
CA PHE A 95 5.55 -1.90 -10.66
C PHE A 95 5.54 -2.31 -9.18
N GLY A 96 6.48 -3.17 -8.82
CA GLY A 96 6.71 -3.59 -7.44
C GLY A 96 7.98 -2.97 -6.90
N VAL A 97 7.96 -2.54 -5.64
CA VAL A 97 9.15 -2.10 -4.91
C VAL A 97 9.42 -3.10 -3.79
N PRO A 98 10.63 -3.69 -3.70
CA PRO A 98 10.93 -4.68 -2.68
C PRO A 98 10.96 -4.05 -1.29
N MET A 99 10.56 -4.82 -0.28
CA MET A 99 10.75 -4.45 1.11
C MET A 99 12.21 -4.69 1.55
N PRO A 100 12.78 -3.83 2.42
CA PRO A 100 12.13 -2.66 3.04
C PRO A 100 12.25 -1.36 2.25
N ALA A 101 12.88 -1.36 1.07
CA ALA A 101 13.12 -0.16 0.26
C ALA A 101 11.83 0.59 -0.12
N ALA A 102 10.70 -0.10 -0.17
CA ALA A 102 9.40 0.51 -0.46
C ALA A 102 8.99 1.60 0.55
N ILE A 103 9.43 1.53 1.82
CA ILE A 103 9.15 2.55 2.84
C ILE A 103 9.82 3.88 2.46
N ASP A 104 11.13 3.83 2.18
CA ASP A 104 11.89 5.03 1.80
C ASP A 104 11.43 5.56 0.43
N TYR A 105 11.01 4.66 -0.49
CA TYR A 105 10.43 5.04 -1.78
C TYR A 105 9.18 5.91 -1.61
N VAL A 106 8.17 5.47 -0.84
CA VAL A 106 6.95 6.26 -0.65
C VAL A 106 7.20 7.52 0.19
N ALA A 107 8.14 7.48 1.13
CA ALA A 107 8.52 8.63 1.94
C ALA A 107 9.10 9.78 1.08
N SER A 108 9.80 9.46 -0.01
CA SER A 108 10.36 10.46 -0.93
C SER A 108 9.32 11.40 -1.56
N TYR A 109 8.07 10.94 -1.67
CA TYR A 109 6.96 11.73 -2.21
C TYR A 109 6.38 12.77 -1.25
N GLY A 110 6.83 12.81 0.01
CA GLY A 110 6.47 13.88 0.94
C GLY A 110 6.87 15.27 0.42
N GLN A 111 7.99 15.37 -0.30
CA GLN A 111 8.43 16.62 -0.95
C GLN A 111 7.50 17.07 -2.09
N ALA A 112 6.73 16.13 -2.65
CA ALA A 112 5.71 16.41 -3.67
C ALA A 112 4.31 16.62 -3.07
N GLY A 113 4.19 16.74 -1.74
CA GLY A 113 2.94 17.00 -1.03
C GLY A 113 2.08 15.78 -0.75
N VAL A 114 2.59 14.55 -0.96
CA VAL A 114 1.91 13.33 -0.52
C VAL A 114 1.91 13.29 1.02
N VAL A 115 0.77 12.95 1.62
CA VAL A 115 0.58 12.97 3.08
C VAL A 115 0.51 11.59 3.71
N GLY A 116 0.28 10.54 2.92
CA GLY A 116 0.22 9.17 3.43
C GLY A 116 0.17 8.11 2.34
N VAL A 117 0.08 6.86 2.77
CA VAL A 117 -0.17 5.70 1.91
C VAL A 117 -1.44 4.99 2.36
N THR A 118 -2.23 4.50 1.40
CA THR A 118 -3.44 3.71 1.65
C THR A 118 -3.26 2.29 1.11
N LEU A 119 -3.64 1.30 1.92
CA LEU A 119 -3.50 -0.12 1.62
C LEU A 119 -4.69 -0.63 0.82
N ASP A 120 -4.41 -1.29 -0.30
CA ASP A 120 -5.36 -1.98 -1.17
C ASP A 120 -6.64 -1.18 -1.46
N HIS A 121 -6.52 0.13 -1.62
CA HIS A 121 -7.66 0.99 -1.94
C HIS A 121 -8.18 0.67 -3.36
N PRO A 122 -9.50 0.49 -3.56
CA PRO A 122 -10.60 0.81 -2.64
C PRO A 122 -11.10 -0.32 -1.74
N ARG A 123 -10.52 -1.53 -1.80
CA ARG A 123 -10.97 -2.72 -1.05
C ARG A 123 -10.78 -2.56 0.47
N ILE A 124 -9.56 -2.25 0.92
CA ILE A 124 -9.24 -2.13 2.36
C ILE A 124 -9.31 -0.67 2.80
N GLY A 125 -8.46 0.19 2.23
CA GLY A 125 -8.51 1.64 2.44
C GLY A 125 -7.92 2.15 3.75
N HIS A 126 -7.46 1.28 4.65
CA HIS A 126 -6.66 1.69 5.81
C HIS A 126 -5.43 2.47 5.35
N TYR A 127 -5.08 3.53 6.08
CA TYR A 127 -3.96 4.41 5.71
C TYR A 127 -3.01 4.63 6.88
N ILE A 128 -1.77 5.00 6.53
CA ILE A 128 -0.77 5.49 7.48
C ILE A 128 -0.18 6.81 6.95
N PRO A 129 -0.10 7.87 7.79
CA PRO A 129 0.55 9.12 7.42
C PRO A 129 2.04 8.90 7.11
N LEU A 130 2.60 9.67 6.16
CA LEU A 130 4.04 9.59 5.86
C LEU A 130 4.90 9.88 7.09
N ALA A 131 4.45 10.79 7.96
CA ALA A 131 5.10 11.11 9.23
C ALA A 131 5.28 9.90 10.16
N ASN A 132 4.45 8.85 10.00
CA ASN A 132 4.49 7.65 10.81
C ASN A 132 5.28 6.50 10.16
N LEU A 133 5.83 6.67 8.96
CA LEU A 133 6.60 5.62 8.29
C LEU A 133 7.89 5.23 9.03
N GLY A 134 8.44 6.14 9.85
CA GLY A 134 9.57 5.83 10.72
C GLY A 134 9.26 4.68 11.70
N VAL A 135 8.00 4.54 12.11
CA VAL A 135 7.55 3.42 12.96
C VAL A 135 7.63 2.09 12.21
N LEU A 136 7.19 2.06 10.95
CA LEU A 136 7.28 0.87 10.10
C LEU A 136 8.74 0.44 9.91
N LYS A 137 9.63 1.41 9.66
CA LYS A 137 11.06 1.16 9.51
C LYS A 137 11.67 0.53 10.76
N GLY A 138 11.31 1.05 11.94
CA GLY A 138 11.74 0.48 13.22
C GLY A 138 11.28 -0.98 13.42
N TRP A 139 10.10 -1.37 12.94
CA TRP A 139 9.65 -2.76 13.01
C TRP A 139 10.45 -3.70 12.11
N VAL A 140 10.80 -3.26 10.91
CA VAL A 140 11.66 -4.04 10.00
C VAL A 140 13.05 -4.23 10.64
N GLU A 141 13.66 -3.16 11.12
CA GLU A 141 15.01 -3.18 11.70
C GLU A 141 15.07 -3.98 13.02
N GLY A 142 14.01 -3.90 13.84
CA GLY A 142 13.89 -4.66 15.08
C GLY A 142 13.58 -6.16 14.89
N SER A 143 13.07 -6.55 13.72
CA SER A 143 12.80 -7.96 13.37
C SER A 143 14.04 -8.70 12.83
N ALA A 144 15.13 -7.97 12.59
CA ALA A 144 16.39 -8.51 12.05
C ALA A 144 17.42 -8.92 13.14
N GLN A 145 16.99 -8.98 14.41
CA GLN A 145 17.78 -9.39 15.58
C GLN A 145 17.17 -10.64 16.21
#